data_AF-A0A4P5TMZ1-F1
#
_entry.id   AF-A0A4P5TMZ1-F1
#
_cell.length_a   1.000
_cell.length_b   1.000
_cell.length_c   1.000
_cell.angle_alpha   90.00
_cell.angle_beta   90.00
_cell.angle_gamma   90.00
#
_symmetry.space_group_name_H-M   'P 1'
#
loop_
_entity.id
_entity.type
_entity.pdbx_description
1 polymer ?
#
loop_
_entity_poly.entity_id
_entity_poly.type
_entity_poly.pdbx_seq_one_letter_code
_entity_poly.pdbx_strand_id
1 'polypeptide(L)'
;METTTLNLRRATRASDGAGGKTESWANVATGLTARRRLYTQQSVARFEGKSGVGTEEEWLFVLYAKPFPEVRINDVLQDENGAEYLVKFVRGYPHTLQLDTRRMQ
;
A
#
# COMPACT_ATOMS: atom_id res chain seq x y z
N MET A 1 16.92 3.15 5.79
CA MET A 1 15.97 2.81 4.71
C MET A 1 16.56 1.65 3.97
N GLU A 2 15.81 0.57 3.86
CA GLU A 2 16.21 -0.65 3.16
C GLU A 2 15.69 -0.60 1.72
N THR A 3 16.44 -1.15 0.77
CA THR A 3 15.99 -1.31 -0.61
C THR A 3 15.23 -2.63 -0.72
N THR A 4 14.11 -2.64 -1.42
CA THR A 4 13.33 -3.85 -1.68
C THR A 4 12.73 -3.81 -3.09
N THR A 5 12.28 -4.96 -3.55
CA THR A 5 11.56 -5.12 -4.82
C THR A 5 10.09 -5.38 -4.53
N LEU A 6 9.21 -4.69 -5.27
CA LEU A 6 7.77 -4.76 -5.08
C LEU A 6 7.05 -5.20 -6.34
N ASN A 7 5.95 -5.94 -6.16
CA ASN A 7 4.94 -6.18 -7.17
C ASN A 7 3.68 -5.38 -6.81
N LEU A 8 3.17 -4.60 -7.77
CA LEU A 8 1.92 -3.87 -7.63
C LEU A 8 0.76 -4.77 -8.07
N ARG A 9 -0.20 -4.97 -7.18
CA ARG A 9 -1.41 -5.77 -7.38
C ARG A 9 -2.65 -4.90 -7.28
N ARG A 10 -3.63 -5.18 -8.13
CA ARG A 10 -4.91 -4.47 -8.14
C ARG A 10 -6.07 -5.45 -8.09
N ALA A 11 -7.03 -5.14 -7.24
CA ALA A 11 -8.30 -5.83 -7.19
C ALA A 11 -9.11 -5.51 -8.46
N THR A 12 -9.56 -6.56 -9.15
CA THR A 12 -10.57 -6.49 -10.19
C THR A 12 -11.85 -7.09 -9.64
N ARG A 13 -12.93 -6.32 -9.69
CA ARG A 13 -14.25 -6.77 -9.24
C ARG A 13 -15.10 -7.05 -10.46
N ALA A 14 -15.47 -8.31 -10.65
CA ALA A 14 -16.48 -8.71 -11.61
C ALA A 14 -17.79 -9.00 -10.86
N SER A 15 -18.91 -8.54 -11.42
CA SER A 15 -20.22 -9.02 -11.00
C SER A 15 -20.53 -10.27 -11.83
N ASP A 16 -20.87 -11.37 -11.17
CA ASP A 16 -21.11 -12.66 -11.82
C ASP A 16 -22.53 -12.78 -12.44
N GLY A 17 -23.27 -11.68 -12.54
CA GLY A 17 -24.65 -11.68 -13.05
C GLY A 17 -25.70 -12.28 -12.10
N ALA A 18 -25.28 -12.97 -11.04
CA ALA A 18 -26.13 -13.53 -9.98
C ALA A 18 -26.14 -12.67 -8.70
N GLY A 19 -25.49 -11.50 -8.75
CA GLY A 19 -25.35 -10.58 -7.61
C GLY A 19 -24.14 -10.87 -6.72
N GLY A 20 -23.36 -11.91 -7.03
CA GLY A 20 -22.07 -12.16 -6.41
C GLY A 20 -21.01 -11.19 -6.95
N LYS A 21 -20.11 -10.79 -6.05
CA LYS A 21 -18.92 -10.01 -6.39
C LYS A 21 -17.71 -10.92 -6.25
N THR A 22 -17.11 -11.30 -7.36
CA THR A 22 -15.82 -11.99 -7.35
C THR A 22 -14.72 -10.94 -7.38
N GLU A 23 -13.86 -10.95 -6.35
CA GLU A 23 -12.67 -10.11 -6.30
C GLU A 23 -11.44 -10.96 -6.64
N SER A 24 -10.71 -10.57 -7.68
CA SER A 24 -9.45 -11.20 -8.07
C SER A 24 -8.31 -10.18 -8.08
N TRP A 25 -7.11 -10.61 -7.70
CA TRP A 25 -5.94 -9.73 -7.57
C TRP A 25 -4.93 -10.01 -8.68
N ALA A 26 -4.79 -9.08 -9.62
CA ALA A 26 -3.86 -9.20 -10.75
C ALA A 26 -2.62 -8.32 -10.55
N ASN A 27 -1.46 -8.79 -11.04
CA ASN A 27 -0.24 -7.99 -11.11
C ASN A 27 -0.38 -6.93 -12.20
N VAL A 28 -0.19 -5.66 -11.83
CA VAL A 28 -0.22 -4.50 -12.74
C VAL A 28 1.19 -4.07 -13.11
N ALA A 29 2.15 -4.22 -12.19
CA ALA A 29 3.57 -3.98 -12.43
C ALA A 29 4.40 -4.88 -11.50
N THR A 30 5.58 -5.30 -11.97
CA THR A 30 6.48 -6.18 -11.22
C THR A 30 7.89 -5.62 -11.23
N GLY A 31 8.72 -6.03 -10.26
CA GLY A 31 10.13 -5.62 -10.22
C GLY A 31 10.34 -4.15 -9.84
N LEU A 32 9.39 -3.53 -9.13
CA LEU A 32 9.48 -2.12 -8.75
C LEU A 32 10.51 -1.94 -7.64
N THR A 33 11.58 -1.21 -7.92
CA THR A 33 12.58 -0.91 -6.91
C THR A 33 12.12 0.23 -6.02
N ALA A 34 12.07 -0.02 -4.72
CA ALA A 34 11.66 0.96 -3.72
C ALA A 34 12.61 0.96 -2.53
N ARG A 35 12.66 2.10 -1.83
CA ARG A 35 13.18 2.16 -0.46
C ARG A 35 12.02 2.12 0.50
N ARG A 36 12.12 1.30 1.55
CA ARG A 36 11.11 1.21 2.61
C ARG A 36 11.59 1.78 3.94
N ARG A 37 10.64 2.34 4.69
CA ARG A 37 10.82 2.80 6.07
C ARG A 37 9.53 2.53 6.86
N LEU A 38 9.67 1.84 7.99
CA LEU A 38 8.62 1.77 9.01
C LEU A 38 8.58 3.10 9.76
N TYR A 39 7.39 3.62 9.98
CA TYR A 39 7.14 4.69 10.95
C TYR A 39 5.88 4.36 11.75
N THR A 40 5.89 4.77 13.00
CA THR A 40 4.76 4.60 13.91
C THR A 40 4.02 5.92 13.97
N GLN A 41 2.75 5.90 13.60
CA GLN A 41 1.87 7.04 13.80
C GLN A 41 1.08 6.81 15.09
N GLN A 42 1.24 7.72 16.05
CA GLN A 42 0.36 7.76 17.20
C GLN A 42 -0.95 8.43 16.77
N SER A 43 -2.03 7.66 16.73
CA SER A 43 -3.36 8.20 16.59
C SER A 43 -3.99 8.34 17.97
N VAL A 44 -4.49 9.54 18.27
CA VAL A 44 -5.29 9.79 19.47
C VAL A 44 -6.74 9.76 19.02
N ALA A 45 -7.39 8.61 19.17
CA ALA A 45 -8.82 8.53 18.99
C ALA A 45 -9.49 9.07 20.27
N ARG A 46 -10.08 10.27 20.18
CA ARG A 46 -11.02 10.77 21.20
C ARG A 46 -12.43 10.41 20.74
N PHE A 47 -12.95 9.32 21.25
CA PHE A 47 -14.39 9.04 21.18
C PHE A 47 -14.99 9.33 22.54
N GLU A 48 -16.21 9.87 22.58
CA GLU A 48 -16.93 10.32 23.79
C GLU A 48 -16.66 9.40 25.00
N GLY A 49 -15.83 9.88 25.93
CA GLY A 49 -15.52 9.21 27.20
C GLY A 49 -14.46 8.11 27.19
N LYS A 50 -13.89 7.72 26.04
CA LYS A 50 -12.78 6.75 25.96
C LYS A 50 -11.62 7.32 25.15
N SER A 51 -10.53 7.67 25.85
CA SER A 51 -9.26 7.99 25.22
C SER A 51 -8.47 6.70 25.01
N GLY A 52 -8.27 6.31 23.76
CA GLY A 52 -7.34 5.26 23.38
C GLY A 52 -6.17 5.85 22.61
N VAL A 53 -4.94 5.55 23.02
CA VAL A 53 -3.75 5.80 22.19
C VAL A 53 -3.54 4.55 21.34
N GLY A 54 -3.81 4.66 20.05
CA GLY A 54 -3.50 3.62 19.08
C GLY A 54 -2.16 3.92 18.43
N THR A 55 -1.23 2.97 18.47
CA THR A 55 -0.02 3.03 17.64
C THR A 55 -0.32 2.23 16.37
N GLU A 56 -0.42 2.90 15.23
CA GLU A 56 -0.52 2.22 13.94
C GLU A 56 0.87 2.18 13.29
N GLU A 57 1.28 0.96 12.88
CA GLU A 57 2.50 0.75 12.11
C GLU A 57 2.22 0.99 10.63
N GLU A 58 2.82 2.04 10.08
CA GLU A 58 2.71 2.37 8.67
C GLU A 58 4.07 2.27 7.98
N TRP A 59 4.04 1.91 6.71
CA TRP A 59 5.21 1.74 5.88
C TRP A 59 5.21 2.78 4.77
N LEU A 60 6.25 3.59 4.73
CA LEU A 60 6.56 4.48 3.62
C LEU A 60 7.42 3.74 2.61
N PHE A 61 6.92 3.62 1.38
CA PHE A 61 7.68 3.19 0.23
C PHE A 61 7.99 4.38 -0.68
N VAL A 62 9.23 4.47 -1.14
CA VAL A 62 9.68 5.48 -2.10
C VAL A 62 10.20 4.78 -3.32
N LEU A 63 9.44 4.79 -4.41
CA LEU A 63 9.92 4.36 -5.73
C LEU A 63 10.78 5.45 -6.32
N TYR A 64 11.89 5.07 -6.93
CA TYR A 64 12.86 6.00 -7.52
C TYR A 64 13.30 5.59 -8.94
N ALA A 65 12.83 4.44 -9.44
CA ALA A 65 13.07 3.99 -10.80
C ALA A 65 11.91 4.38 -11.72
N LYS A 66 12.22 5.09 -12.81
CA LYS A 66 11.25 5.46 -13.86
C LYS A 66 11.21 4.41 -14.98
N PRO A 67 10.08 4.29 -15.71
CA PRO A 67 8.82 5.01 -15.50
C PRO A 67 8.07 4.53 -14.25
N PHE A 68 7.44 5.45 -13.52
CA PHE A 68 6.61 5.06 -12.38
C PHE A 68 5.29 4.47 -12.87
N PRO A 69 4.84 3.32 -12.33
CA PRO A 69 3.53 2.80 -12.64
C PRO A 69 2.43 3.70 -12.07
N GLU A 70 1.22 3.56 -12.62
CA GLU A 70 0.04 4.19 -12.05
C GLU A 70 -0.38 3.43 -10.77
N VAL A 71 -0.03 3.98 -9.60
CA VAL A 71 -0.44 3.45 -8.30
C VAL A 71 -1.70 4.15 -7.80
N ARG A 72 -2.66 3.38 -7.30
CA ARG A 72 -3.93 3.87 -6.76
C ARG A 72 -4.05 3.53 -5.28
N ILE A 73 -4.85 4.33 -4.57
CA ILE A 73 -5.29 3.98 -3.22
C ILE A 73 -6.08 2.66 -3.29
N ASN A 74 -5.84 1.78 -2.32
CA ASN A 74 -6.31 0.39 -2.25
C ASN A 74 -5.65 -0.60 -3.21
N ASP A 75 -4.66 -0.20 -4.01
CA ASP A 75 -3.75 -1.18 -4.60
C ASP A 75 -2.94 -1.86 -3.47
N VAL A 76 -2.42 -3.05 -3.76
CA VAL A 76 -1.58 -3.82 -2.84
C VAL A 76 -0.16 -3.89 -3.39
N LEU A 77 0.82 -3.58 -2.55
CA LEU A 77 2.22 -3.85 -2.83
C LEU A 77 2.59 -5.17 -2.16
N GLN A 78 3.17 -6.08 -2.91
CA GLN A 78 3.74 -7.31 -2.37
C GLN A 78 5.26 -7.22 -2.43
N ASP A 79 5.94 -7.41 -1.31
CA ASP A 79 7.40 -7.44 -1.26
C ASP A 79 7.97 -8.81 -1.66
N GLU A 80 9.29 -8.88 -1.78
CA GLU A 80 10.00 -10.11 -2.14
C GLU A 80 9.88 -11.25 -1.12
N ASN A 81 9.45 -10.94 0.11
CA ASN A 81 9.19 -11.92 1.17
C ASN A 81 7.72 -12.37 1.19
N GLY A 82 6.90 -11.86 0.27
CA GLY A 82 5.47 -12.15 0.18
C GLY A 82 4.60 -11.31 1.13
N ALA A 83 5.17 -10.34 1.85
CA ALA A 83 4.39 -9.45 2.70
C ALA A 83 3.57 -8.47 1.85
N GLU A 84 2.29 -8.31 2.19
CA GLU A 84 1.37 -7.45 1.47
C GLU A 84 1.09 -6.14 2.23
N TYR A 85 1.04 -5.04 1.48
CA TYR A 85 0.86 -3.70 1.99
C TYR A 85 -0.22 -2.98 1.19
N LEU A 86 -1.28 -2.56 1.87
CA LEU A 86 -2.37 -1.80 1.25
C LEU A 86 -1.97 -0.33 1.13
N VAL A 87 -2.05 0.22 -0.07
CA VAL A 87 -1.77 1.63 -0.34
C VAL A 87 -2.88 2.51 0.24
N LYS A 88 -2.50 3.43 1.13
CA LYS A 88 -3.39 4.42 1.76
C LYS A 88 -3.30 5.77 1.08
N PHE A 89 -2.09 6.15 0.68
CA PHE A 89 -1.85 7.45 0.08
C PHE A 89 -0.74 7.37 -0.98
N VAL A 90 -0.85 8.20 -2.01
CA VAL A 90 0.08 8.25 -3.15
C VAL A 90 0.48 9.70 -3.38
N ARG A 91 1.78 9.97 -3.42
CA ARG A 91 2.31 11.30 -3.73
C ARG A 91 3.43 11.24 -4.75
N GLY A 92 3.22 11.89 -5.89
CA GLY A 92 4.21 12.02 -6.95
C GLY A 92 5.14 13.21 -6.75
N TYR A 93 6.43 12.99 -6.99
CA TYR A 93 7.47 14.03 -7.07
C TYR A 93 8.22 13.88 -8.41
N PRO A 94 9.00 14.89 -8.85
CA PRO A 94 9.69 14.84 -10.14
C PRO A 94 10.58 13.60 -10.36
N HIS A 95 11.14 13.02 -9.29
CA HIS A 95 12.08 11.89 -9.36
C HIS A 95 11.70 10.71 -8.47
N THR A 96 10.58 10.78 -7.75
CA THR A 96 10.14 9.71 -6.85
C THR A 96 8.62 9.60 -6.78
N LEU A 97 8.13 8.43 -6.41
CA LEU A 97 6.74 8.20 -6.03
C LEU A 97 6.72 7.69 -4.59
N GLN A 98 6.11 8.46 -3.67
CA GLN A 98 5.95 8.09 -2.27
C GLN A 98 4.59 7.44 -2.05
N LEU A 99 4.58 6.32 -1.33
CA LEU A 99 3.40 5.52 -1.01
C LEU A 99 3.37 5.28 0.49
N ASP A 100 2.34 5.79 1.16
CA ASP A 100 2.06 5.41 2.55
C ASP A 100 1.14 4.21 2.55
N THR A 101 1.50 3.20 3.34
CA THR A 101 0.87 1.88 3.26
C THR A 101 0.69 1.29 4.65
N ARG A 102 -0.30 0.40 4.76
CA ARG A 102 -0.53 -0.41 5.96
C ARG A 102 -0.28 -1.87 5.62
N ARG A 103 0.52 -2.55 6.44
CA ARG A 103 0.74 -3.99 6.28
C ARG A 103 -0.57 -4.76 6.49
N MET A 104 -0.85 -5.71 5.61
CA MET A 104 -1.95 -6.66 5.75
C MET A 104 -1.48 -7.83 6.62
N GLN A 105 -2.31 -8.22 7.60
CA GLN A 105 -2.07 -9.36 8.49
C GLN A 105 -2.57 -10.65 7.85
#